data_AF-A0A5H2Y4D1-F1
#
_entry.id   AF-A0A5H2Y4D1-F1
#
_cell.length_a   1.000
_cell.length_b   1.000
_cell.length_c   1.000
_cell.angle_alpha   90.00
_cell.angle_beta   90.00
_cell.angle_gamma   90.00
#
_symmetry.space_group_name_H-M   'P 1'
#
loop_
_entity.id
_entity.type
_entity.pdbx_description
1 polymer ?
#
loop_
_entity_poly.entity_id
_entity_poly.type
_entity_poly.pdbx_seq_one_letter_code
_entity_poly.pdbx_strand_id
1 'polypeptide(L)'
;MPFGLTNAPAAFMDLMNRVFRPYLDHFVIVFIDDILVYSRTLEGHKKHLRLVLKTLRRKQLYAKFSKCQFWLDRVDFLGHVISAEGIYVDPRKVEAIVNWVQPTSVTEVRSFLGLAGYYRRFVEGFSSIAAPLTRLTRKDVNFEWTEKCEQSFQELKKRLTTAPVLALPDNSGNFVIYSDASLQGLGCVLMQHDRVIAYASRQLKKHEQNYPVHDLNLPQCVRSQDLATLFVW
;
A
#
# COMPACT_ATOMS: atom_id res chain seq x y z
N MET A 1 14.43 16.76 19.72
CA MET A 1 14.09 17.40 18.44
C MET A 1 12.76 18.10 18.62
N PRO A 2 12.63 19.41 18.35
CA PRO A 2 11.37 20.12 18.54
C PRO A 2 10.35 19.71 17.47
N PHE A 3 9.06 19.72 17.85
CA PHE A 3 7.96 19.47 16.92
C PHE A 3 7.85 20.60 15.89
N GLY A 4 7.40 20.27 14.67
CA GLY A 4 7.13 21.25 13.61
C GLY A 4 8.27 21.51 12.63
N LEU A 5 9.46 20.92 12.83
CA LEU A 5 10.54 20.98 11.85
C LEU A 5 10.26 20.05 10.67
N THR A 6 10.28 20.57 9.45
CA THR A 6 9.98 19.81 8.22
C THR A 6 10.91 18.60 8.03
N ASN A 7 12.17 18.70 8.44
CA ASN A 7 13.17 17.63 8.29
C ASN A 7 13.25 16.70 9.51
N ALA A 8 12.49 16.96 10.57
CA ALA A 8 12.51 16.15 11.79
C ALA A 8 12.19 14.66 11.51
N PRO A 9 11.12 14.32 10.77
CA PRO A 9 10.78 12.92 10.51
C PRO A 9 11.87 12.20 9.71
N ALA A 10 12.46 12.87 8.71
CA ALA A 10 13.50 12.28 7.88
C ALA A 10 14.79 11.99 8.68
N ALA A 11 15.21 12.94 9.51
CA ALA A 11 16.37 12.76 10.37
C ALA A 11 16.14 11.69 11.45
N PHE A 12 14.93 11.61 12.00
CA PHE A 12 14.58 10.56 12.95
C PHE A 12 14.53 9.19 12.30
N MET A 13 13.97 9.07 11.10
CA MET A 13 13.96 7.84 10.33
C MET A 13 15.38 7.34 10.00
N ASP A 14 16.30 8.23 9.59
CA ASP A 14 17.71 7.86 9.35
C ASP A 14 18.39 7.36 10.64
N LEU A 15 18.16 8.03 11.78
CA LEU A 15 18.64 7.56 13.09
C LEU A 15 18.12 6.16 13.41
N MET A 16 16.81 5.94 13.28
CA MET A 16 16.16 4.68 13.58
C MET A 16 16.65 3.56 12.66
N ASN A 17 16.79 3.85 11.36
CA ASN A 17 17.34 2.91 10.39
C ASN A 17 18.78 2.52 10.74
N ARG A 18 19.63 3.46 11.16
CA ARG A 18 21.00 3.16 11.61
C ARG A 18 21.03 2.33 12.89
N VAL A 19 20.12 2.59 13.83
CA VAL A 19 20.04 1.88 15.11
C VAL A 19 19.57 0.44 14.91
N PHE A 20 18.55 0.24 14.08
CA PHE A 20 17.94 -1.06 13.83
C PHE A 20 18.50 -1.79 12.61
N ARG A 21 19.46 -1.23 11.88
CA ARG A 21 20.07 -1.81 10.66
C ARG A 21 20.34 -3.32 10.73
N PRO A 22 20.86 -3.90 11.83
CA PRO A 22 21.11 -5.35 11.91
C PRO A 22 19.84 -6.22 11.97
N TYR A 23 18.68 -5.61 12.19
CA TYR A 23 17.40 -6.27 12.46
C TYR A 23 16.30 -5.88 11.47
N LEU A 24 16.54 -4.83 10.66
CA LEU A 24 15.64 -4.40 9.60
C LEU A 24 15.39 -5.56 8.63
N ASP A 25 14.13 -5.71 8.23
CA ASP A 25 13.62 -6.69 7.26
C ASP A 25 13.85 -8.17 7.65
N HIS A 26 14.45 -8.42 8.81
CA HIS A 26 14.58 -9.75 9.42
C HIS A 26 13.44 -10.02 10.41
N PHE A 27 13.25 -9.12 11.36
CA PHE A 27 12.19 -9.21 12.38
C PHE A 27 11.72 -7.85 12.90
N VAL A 28 12.23 -6.75 12.35
CA VAL A 28 11.87 -5.38 12.71
C VAL A 28 11.58 -4.59 11.44
N ILE A 29 10.44 -3.90 11.43
CA ILE A 29 10.15 -2.83 10.46
C ILE A 29 10.04 -1.53 11.24
N VAL A 30 10.68 -0.47 10.74
CA VAL A 30 10.62 0.86 11.38
C VAL A 30 10.06 1.88 10.41
N PHE A 31 9.10 2.67 10.87
CA PHE A 31 8.57 3.79 10.12
C PHE A 31 8.42 5.01 11.03
N ILE A 32 9.31 5.99 10.84
CA ILE A 32 9.40 7.19 11.67
C ILE A 32 9.48 6.79 13.16
N ASP A 33 8.39 6.92 13.90
CA ASP A 33 8.30 6.67 15.35
C ASP A 33 7.80 5.27 15.69
N ASP A 34 7.23 4.55 14.73
CA ASP A 34 6.60 3.25 14.95
C ASP A 34 7.58 2.10 14.64
N ILE A 35 7.71 1.16 15.59
CA ILE A 35 8.51 -0.04 15.44
C ILE A 35 7.58 -1.25 15.48
N LEU A 36 7.52 -1.98 14.36
CA LEU A 36 6.85 -3.28 14.28
C LEU A 36 7.88 -4.39 14.51
N VAL A 37 7.58 -5.30 15.42
CA VAL A 37 8.40 -6.50 15.68
C VAL A 37 7.56 -7.72 15.34
N TYR A 38 8.01 -8.54 14.40
CA TYR A 38 7.30 -9.74 13.96
C TYR A 38 8.17 -10.98 14.10
N SER A 39 7.55 -12.15 14.28
CA SER A 39 8.26 -13.42 14.50
C SER A 39 7.37 -14.60 14.18
N ARG A 40 7.95 -15.73 13.75
CA ARG A 40 7.21 -16.96 13.43
C ARG A 40 6.77 -17.76 14.66
N THR A 41 7.49 -17.65 15.77
CA THR A 41 7.22 -18.40 17.00
C THR A 41 7.22 -17.49 18.22
N LEU A 42 6.47 -17.87 19.25
CA LEU A 42 6.39 -17.14 20.53
C LEU A 42 7.77 -16.99 21.20
N GLU A 43 8.57 -18.06 21.18
CA GLU A 43 9.93 -18.06 21.74
C GLU A 43 10.87 -17.14 20.97
N GLY A 44 10.77 -17.16 19.64
CA GLY A 44 11.49 -16.23 18.76
C GLY A 44 11.09 -14.78 19.06
N HIS A 45 9.78 -14.53 19.20
CA HIS A 45 9.25 -13.21 19.52
C HIS A 45 9.78 -12.67 20.85
N LYS A 46 9.85 -13.52 21.90
CA LYS A 46 10.44 -13.15 23.19
C LYS A 46 11.90 -12.71 23.04
N LYS A 47 12.69 -13.43 22.23
CA LYS A 47 14.10 -13.11 21.97
C LYS A 47 14.23 -11.80 21.20
N HIS A 48 13.47 -11.64 20.12
CA HIS A 48 13.46 -10.44 19.28
C HIS A 48 13.05 -9.19 20.05
N LEU A 49 11.95 -9.27 20.82
CA LEU A 49 11.49 -8.17 21.67
C LEU A 49 12.56 -7.77 22.69
N ARG A 50 13.24 -8.74 23.31
CA ARG A 50 14.35 -8.47 24.24
C ARG A 50 15.52 -7.75 23.55
N LEU A 51 15.85 -8.10 22.30
CA LEU A 51 16.89 -7.42 21.52
C LEU A 51 16.50 -5.98 21.18
N VAL A 52 15.26 -5.75 20.75
CA VAL A 52 14.73 -4.41 20.43
C VAL A 52 14.74 -3.51 21.67
N LEU A 53 14.18 -3.97 22.79
CA LEU A 53 14.14 -3.19 24.03
C LEU A 53 15.55 -2.89 24.59
N LYS A 54 16.49 -3.85 24.51
CA LYS A 54 17.89 -3.61 24.88
C LYS A 54 18.55 -2.56 23.98
N THR A 55 18.26 -2.61 22.68
CA THR A 55 18.80 -1.65 21.70
C THR A 55 18.28 -0.24 21.98
N LEU A 56 16.97 -0.10 22.22
CA LEU A 56 16.35 1.16 22.64
C LEU A 56 16.99 1.71 23.92
N ARG A 57 17.14 0.87 24.96
CA ARG A 57 17.79 1.26 26.21
C ARG A 57 19.23 1.73 26.01
N ARG A 58 20.03 1.01 25.22
CA ARG A 58 21.43 1.35 24.94
C ARG A 58 21.55 2.67 24.18
N LYS A 59 20.61 2.97 23.29
CA LYS A 59 20.58 4.21 22.50
C LYS A 59 19.80 5.34 23.17
N GLN A 60 19.33 5.13 24.41
CA GLN A 60 18.52 6.09 25.17
C GLN A 60 17.28 6.57 24.40
N LEU A 61 16.67 5.65 23.65
CA LEU A 61 15.39 5.86 22.98
C LEU A 61 14.28 5.29 23.85
N TYR A 62 13.21 6.05 24.01
CA TYR A 62 12.11 5.72 24.92
C TYR A 62 10.82 5.52 24.16
N ALA A 63 10.22 4.35 24.31
CA ALA A 63 8.88 4.08 23.81
C ALA A 63 7.84 4.46 24.88
N LYS A 64 6.75 5.10 24.46
CA LYS A 64 5.64 5.41 25.36
C LYS A 64 4.82 4.15 25.62
N PHE A 65 4.93 3.57 26.82
CA PHE A 65 4.27 2.31 27.18
C PHE A 65 2.76 2.29 26.87
N SER A 66 2.06 3.40 27.10
CA SER A 66 0.62 3.50 26.83
C SER A 66 0.22 3.37 25.34
N LYS A 67 1.19 3.47 24.42
CA LYS A 67 1.00 3.29 22.98
C LYS A 67 1.58 1.97 22.48
N CYS A 68 2.28 1.22 23.32
CA CYS A 68 2.87 -0.05 22.95
C CYS A 68 1.82 -1.17 23.06
N GLN A 69 1.81 -2.03 22.06
CA GLN A 69 1.00 -3.25 22.03
C GLN A 69 1.94 -4.44 21.92
N PHE A 70 1.66 -5.52 22.66
CA PHE A 70 2.52 -6.71 22.72
C PHE A 70 1.68 -7.98 22.57
N TRP A 71 2.28 -9.02 22.00
CA TRP A 71 1.68 -10.36 21.90
C TRP A 71 0.33 -10.39 21.18
N LEU A 72 0.24 -9.67 20.05
CA LEU A 72 -0.96 -9.64 19.22
C LEU A 72 -0.77 -10.50 17.98
N ASP A 73 -1.81 -11.27 17.63
CA ASP A 73 -1.88 -12.02 16.36
C ASP A 73 -2.29 -11.12 15.17
N ARG A 74 -2.86 -9.95 15.48
CA ARG A 74 -3.27 -8.93 14.52
C ARG A 74 -2.84 -7.56 15.02
N VAL A 75 -2.12 -6.80 14.20
CA VAL A 75 -1.59 -5.48 14.57
C VAL A 75 -1.99 -4.44 13.54
N ASP A 76 -2.48 -3.29 14.02
CA ASP A 76 -2.67 -2.11 13.18
C ASP A 76 -1.32 -1.41 12.97
N PHE A 77 -0.86 -1.33 11.73
CA PHE A 77 0.40 -0.69 11.36
C PHE A 77 0.24 0.09 10.05
N LEU A 78 0.56 1.39 10.06
CA LEU A 78 0.48 2.28 8.90
C LEU A 78 -0.87 2.22 8.14
N GLY A 79 -1.99 2.13 8.87
CA GLY A 79 -3.33 2.07 8.25
C GLY A 79 -3.64 0.75 7.54
N HIS A 80 -2.92 -0.32 7.90
CA HIS A 80 -3.20 -1.69 7.51
C HIS A 80 -3.31 -2.57 8.75
N VAL A 81 -4.11 -3.64 8.66
CA VAL A 81 -4.09 -4.70 9.67
C VAL A 81 -3.17 -5.80 9.17
N ILE A 82 -2.16 -6.15 9.94
CA ILE A 82 -1.21 -7.21 9.60
C ILE A 82 -1.52 -8.43 10.46
N SER A 83 -1.68 -9.60 9.84
CA SER A 83 -1.86 -10.89 10.50
C SER A 83 -0.97 -11.97 9.88
N ALA A 84 -0.99 -13.18 10.45
CA ALA A 84 -0.32 -14.34 9.88
C ALA A 84 -0.82 -14.75 8.49
N GLU A 85 -2.07 -14.41 8.14
CA GLU A 85 -2.65 -14.69 6.81
C GLU A 85 -2.20 -13.66 5.76
N GLY A 86 -1.89 -12.44 6.18
CA GLY A 86 -1.44 -11.37 5.30
C GLY A 86 -1.81 -9.97 5.79
N ILE A 87 -1.88 -9.04 4.83
CA ILE A 87 -2.20 -7.64 5.03
C ILE A 87 -3.66 -7.40 4.62
N TYR A 88 -4.41 -6.73 5.49
CA TYR A 88 -5.78 -6.31 5.25
C TYR A 88 -5.85 -4.79 5.20
N VAL A 89 -6.92 -4.29 4.56
CA VAL A 89 -7.34 -2.90 4.68
C VAL A 89 -7.86 -2.67 6.10
N ASP A 90 -7.51 -1.53 6.71
CA ASP A 90 -8.07 -1.13 8.02
C ASP A 90 -9.60 -1.04 7.95
N PRO A 91 -10.35 -1.83 8.74
CA PRO A 91 -11.81 -1.82 8.76
C PRO A 91 -12.41 -0.41 8.96
N ARG A 92 -11.74 0.45 9.74
CA ARG A 92 -12.19 1.83 9.98
C ARG A 92 -12.13 2.66 8.70
N LYS A 93 -11.14 2.41 7.85
CA LYS A 93 -11.00 3.06 6.55
C LYS A 93 -11.98 2.47 5.53
N VAL A 94 -12.22 1.16 5.57
CA VAL A 94 -13.27 0.52 4.76
C VAL A 94 -14.64 1.12 5.10
N GLU A 95 -14.98 1.24 6.38
CA GLU A 95 -16.25 1.82 6.82
C GLU A 95 -16.40 3.28 6.38
N ALA A 96 -15.33 4.08 6.48
CA ALA A 96 -15.33 5.45 5.96
C ALA A 96 -15.56 5.51 4.44
N ILE A 97 -15.03 4.55 3.67
CA ILE A 97 -15.26 4.44 2.22
C ILE A 97 -16.71 4.02 1.93
N VAL A 98 -17.25 3.06 2.67
CA VAL A 98 -18.65 2.59 2.51
C VAL A 98 -19.64 3.71 2.78
N ASN A 99 -19.42 4.47 3.84
CA ASN A 99 -20.28 5.58 4.23
C ASN A 99 -19.97 6.88 3.47
N TRP A 100 -19.01 6.84 2.54
CA TRP A 100 -18.65 8.02 1.74
C TRP A 100 -19.81 8.42 0.84
N VAL A 101 -20.27 9.66 1.00
CA VAL A 101 -21.35 10.28 0.21
C VAL A 101 -20.83 10.60 -1.19
N GLN A 102 -21.69 10.55 -2.19
CA GLN A 102 -21.36 10.90 -3.57
C GLN A 102 -20.66 12.28 -3.62
N PRO A 103 -19.42 12.37 -4.16
CA PRO A 103 -18.70 13.63 -4.29
C PRO A 103 -19.46 14.64 -5.16
N THR A 104 -19.58 15.87 -4.66
CA THR A 104 -20.24 16.99 -5.35
C THR A 104 -19.25 18.01 -5.91
N SER A 105 -17.97 17.88 -5.54
CA SER A 105 -16.91 18.82 -5.92
C SER A 105 -15.63 18.10 -6.37
N VAL A 106 -14.83 18.79 -7.19
CA VAL A 106 -13.51 18.29 -7.63
C VAL A 106 -12.59 17.99 -6.45
N THR A 107 -12.68 18.79 -5.37
CA THR A 107 -11.93 18.60 -4.14
C THR A 107 -12.31 17.31 -3.42
N GLU A 108 -13.60 16.99 -3.33
CA GLU A 108 -14.07 15.73 -2.73
C GLU A 108 -13.66 14.52 -3.56
N VAL A 109 -13.72 14.61 -4.89
CA VAL A 109 -13.24 13.55 -5.78
C VAL A 109 -11.74 13.30 -5.58
N ARG A 110 -10.93 14.36 -5.45
CA ARG A 110 -9.49 14.23 -5.17
C ARG A 110 -9.24 13.58 -3.82
N SER A 111 -9.99 13.95 -2.78
CA SER A 111 -9.87 13.32 -1.45
C SER A 111 -10.23 11.83 -1.49
N PHE A 112 -11.33 11.47 -2.16
CA PHE A 112 -11.73 10.08 -2.35
C PHE A 112 -10.67 9.28 -3.13
N LEU A 113 -10.21 9.80 -4.27
CA LEU A 113 -9.17 9.16 -5.08
C LEU A 113 -7.84 9.04 -4.34
N GLY A 114 -7.52 9.98 -3.45
CA GLY A 114 -6.34 9.90 -2.59
C GLY A 114 -6.41 8.71 -1.63
N LEU A 115 -7.54 8.56 -0.94
CA LEU A 115 -7.77 7.43 -0.02
C LEU A 115 -7.85 6.09 -0.76
N ALA A 116 -8.64 6.03 -1.84
CA ALA A 116 -8.76 4.83 -2.66
C ALA A 116 -7.42 4.46 -3.32
N GLY A 117 -6.64 5.47 -3.72
CA GLY A 117 -5.29 5.32 -4.27
C GLY A 117 -4.28 4.75 -3.28
N TYR A 118 -4.42 5.03 -1.98
CA TYR A 118 -3.61 4.39 -0.93
C TYR A 118 -3.79 2.88 -0.90
N TYR A 119 -5.03 2.42 -1.13
CA TYR A 119 -5.39 1.00 -1.18
C TYR A 119 -5.43 0.42 -2.60
N ARG A 120 -4.87 1.11 -3.61
CA ARG A 120 -4.85 0.63 -5.01
C ARG A 120 -4.28 -0.78 -5.17
N ARG A 121 -3.37 -1.19 -4.26
CA ARG A 121 -2.72 -2.51 -4.27
C ARG A 121 -3.66 -3.67 -3.95
N PHE A 122 -4.85 -3.38 -3.44
CA PHE A 122 -5.90 -4.36 -3.15
C PHE A 122 -6.95 -4.45 -4.28
N VAL A 123 -6.87 -3.56 -5.27
CA VAL A 123 -7.90 -3.43 -6.31
C VAL A 123 -7.28 -3.73 -7.66
N GLU A 124 -7.68 -4.86 -8.23
CA GLU A 124 -7.37 -5.23 -9.61
C GLU A 124 -7.90 -4.18 -10.59
N GLY A 125 -7.07 -3.74 -11.54
CA GLY A 125 -7.49 -2.80 -12.58
C GLY A 125 -7.88 -1.41 -12.05
N PHE A 126 -7.45 -1.02 -10.84
CA PHE A 126 -7.80 0.27 -10.21
C PHE A 126 -7.75 1.47 -11.16
N SER A 127 -6.71 1.57 -11.97
CA SER A 127 -6.49 2.68 -12.90
C SER A 127 -7.57 2.82 -13.98
N SER A 128 -8.11 1.70 -14.46
CA SER A 128 -9.20 1.68 -15.45
C SER A 128 -10.51 2.09 -14.80
N ILE A 129 -10.80 1.58 -13.60
CA ILE A 129 -12.02 1.91 -12.84
C ILE A 129 -12.00 3.38 -12.40
N ALA A 130 -10.85 3.89 -11.94
CA ALA A 130 -10.69 5.28 -11.49
C ALA A 130 -10.55 6.29 -12.65
N ALA A 131 -10.51 5.85 -13.91
CA ALA A 131 -10.32 6.72 -15.08
C ALA A 131 -11.36 7.85 -15.24
N PRO A 132 -12.67 7.56 -15.20
CA PRO A 132 -13.69 8.61 -15.29
C PRO A 132 -13.60 9.61 -14.12
N LEU A 133 -13.35 9.13 -12.90
CA LEU A 133 -13.17 10.00 -11.72
C LEU A 133 -11.91 10.87 -11.84
N THR A 134 -10.81 10.30 -12.36
CA THR A 134 -9.56 11.05 -12.58
C THR A 134 -9.75 12.14 -13.63
N ARG A 135 -10.58 11.90 -14.65
CA ARG A 135 -10.92 12.90 -15.67
C ARG A 135 -11.62 14.13 -15.08
N LEU A 136 -12.50 13.95 -14.09
CA LEU A 136 -13.17 15.06 -13.38
C LEU A 136 -12.20 15.95 -12.60
N THR A 137 -10.99 15.46 -12.29
CA THR A 137 -9.99 16.25 -11.55
C THR A 137 -9.09 17.13 -12.43
N ARG A 138 -9.22 17.03 -13.76
CA ARG A 138 -8.42 17.79 -14.74
C ARG A 138 -8.92 19.23 -14.82
N LYS A 139 -8.00 20.18 -15.04
CA LYS A 139 -8.31 21.62 -15.08
C LYS A 139 -9.19 22.03 -16.26
N ASP A 140 -9.12 21.28 -17.37
CA ASP A 140 -9.80 21.62 -18.63
C ASP A 140 -11.16 20.91 -18.79
N VAL A 141 -11.74 20.40 -17.70
CA VAL A 141 -12.96 19.57 -17.74
C VAL A 141 -13.98 20.14 -16.75
N ASN A 142 -15.19 20.41 -17.22
CA ASN A 142 -16.31 20.78 -16.36
C ASN A 142 -16.66 19.62 -15.43
N PHE A 143 -17.01 19.94 -14.19
CA PHE A 143 -17.45 18.93 -13.23
C PHE A 143 -18.86 18.47 -13.59
N GLU A 144 -18.95 17.34 -14.28
CA GLU A 144 -20.22 16.70 -14.64
C GLU A 144 -20.21 15.26 -14.14
N TRP A 145 -21.04 14.99 -13.13
CA TRP A 145 -21.17 13.65 -12.59
C TRP A 145 -22.01 12.77 -13.53
N THR A 146 -21.33 12.06 -14.41
CA THR A 146 -21.96 11.14 -15.37
C THR A 146 -22.26 9.79 -14.74
N GLU A 147 -23.17 9.02 -15.34
CA GLU A 147 -23.48 7.65 -14.90
C GLU A 147 -22.23 6.76 -14.84
N LYS A 148 -21.27 6.95 -15.76
CA LYS A 148 -19.97 6.26 -15.72
C LYS A 148 -19.16 6.61 -14.48
N CYS A 149 -19.24 7.84 -13.98
CA CYS A 149 -18.56 8.24 -12.75
C CYS A 149 -19.21 7.58 -11.53
N GLU A 150 -20.53 7.50 -11.50
CA GLU A 150 -21.27 6.81 -10.44
C GLU A 150 -20.95 5.32 -10.42
N GLN A 151 -20.99 4.66 -11.58
CA GLN A 151 -20.64 3.24 -11.69
C GLN A 151 -19.21 2.97 -11.21
N SER A 152 -18.24 3.80 -11.62
CA SER A 152 -16.86 3.70 -11.14
C SER A 152 -16.72 3.95 -9.64
N PHE A 153 -17.47 4.91 -9.09
CA PHE A 153 -17.47 5.20 -7.66
C PHE A 153 -17.99 4.02 -6.83
N GLN A 154 -19.13 3.44 -7.23
CA GLN A 154 -19.71 2.29 -6.56
C GLN A 154 -18.85 1.03 -6.72
N GLU A 155 -18.28 0.79 -7.90
CA GLU A 155 -17.39 -0.35 -8.14
C GLU A 155 -16.11 -0.24 -7.28
N LEU A 156 -15.51 0.96 -7.14
CA LEU A 156 -14.38 1.15 -6.24
C LEU A 156 -14.74 0.89 -4.78
N LYS A 157 -15.91 1.36 -4.32
CA LYS A 157 -16.39 1.06 -2.96
C LYS A 157 -16.54 -0.44 -2.75
N LYS A 158 -17.17 -1.13 -3.70
CA LYS A 158 -17.36 -2.59 -3.66
C LYS A 158 -16.02 -3.31 -3.62
N ARG A 159 -15.08 -3.01 -4.52
CA ARG A 159 -13.76 -3.66 -4.57
C ARG A 159 -12.93 -3.43 -3.32
N LEU A 160 -13.04 -2.26 -2.69
CA LEU A 160 -12.35 -1.97 -1.44
C LEU A 160 -12.99 -2.69 -0.24
N THR A 161 -14.30 -2.96 -0.27
CA THR A 161 -14.97 -3.79 0.75
C THR A 161 -14.73 -5.29 0.60
N THR A 162 -14.67 -5.78 -0.65
CA THR A 162 -14.42 -7.19 -0.96
C THR A 162 -12.94 -7.45 -1.25
N ALA A 163 -12.07 -6.54 -0.81
CA ALA A 163 -10.64 -6.59 -1.09
C ALA A 163 -10.06 -7.92 -0.56
N PRO A 164 -9.32 -8.67 -1.40
CA PRO A 164 -8.67 -9.89 -0.95
C PRO A 164 -7.55 -9.58 0.05
N VAL A 165 -7.22 -10.57 0.87
CA VAL A 165 -6.06 -10.51 1.76
C VAL A 165 -4.80 -10.58 0.90
N LEU A 166 -3.91 -9.59 1.04
CA LEU A 166 -2.63 -9.62 0.36
C LEU A 166 -1.63 -10.45 1.17
N ALA A 167 -1.04 -11.46 0.55
CA ALA A 167 0.00 -12.24 1.20
C ALA A 167 1.28 -11.40 1.38
N LEU A 168 1.98 -11.65 2.48
CA LEU A 168 3.33 -11.12 2.67
C LEU A 168 4.29 -11.85 1.73
N PRO A 169 5.21 -11.13 1.06
CA PRO A 169 6.22 -11.78 0.25
C PRO A 169 7.10 -12.66 1.13
N ASP A 170 7.41 -13.86 0.65
CA ASP A 170 8.37 -14.75 1.29
C ASP A 170 9.71 -14.67 0.56
N ASN A 171 10.80 -14.79 1.32
CA ASN A 171 12.16 -14.83 0.78
C ASN A 171 12.48 -16.18 0.11
N SER A 172 11.55 -17.12 0.14
CA SER A 172 11.67 -18.43 -0.49
C SER A 172 10.66 -18.59 -1.63
N GLY A 173 11.09 -19.18 -2.73
CA GLY A 173 10.25 -19.41 -3.91
C GLY A 173 10.31 -18.31 -4.97
N ASN A 174 9.66 -18.58 -6.10
CA ASN A 174 9.64 -17.67 -7.24
C ASN A 174 8.41 -16.77 -7.20
N PHE A 175 8.60 -15.51 -7.57
CA PHE A 175 7.49 -14.61 -7.86
C PHE A 175 6.97 -14.83 -9.28
N VAL A 176 5.65 -14.85 -9.43
CA VAL A 176 4.98 -14.94 -10.73
C VAL A 176 4.25 -13.63 -10.96
N ILE A 177 4.48 -13.01 -12.11
CA ILE A 177 3.77 -11.79 -12.49
C ILE A 177 2.85 -12.10 -13.64
N TYR A 178 1.55 -11.86 -13.43
CA TYR A 178 0.55 -11.85 -14.49
C TYR A 178 0.37 -10.42 -14.94
N SER A 179 0.49 -10.16 -16.23
CA SER A 179 0.31 -8.83 -16.79
C SER A 179 -0.66 -8.86 -17.94
N ASP A 180 -1.55 -7.87 -17.98
CA ASP A 180 -2.46 -7.62 -19.08
C ASP A 180 -2.34 -6.17 -19.56
N ALA A 181 -2.51 -5.96 -20.85
CA ALA A 181 -2.41 -4.67 -21.51
C ALA A 181 -3.61 -4.45 -22.43
N SER A 182 -4.29 -3.33 -22.23
CA SER A 182 -5.41 -2.89 -23.05
C SER A 182 -5.14 -1.50 -23.62
N LEU A 183 -5.92 -1.10 -24.63
CA LEU A 183 -5.88 0.27 -25.18
C LEU A 183 -6.22 1.37 -24.16
N GLN A 184 -6.77 1.01 -23.00
CA GLN A 184 -7.14 1.96 -21.95
C GLN A 184 -6.11 2.02 -20.80
N GLY A 185 -5.38 0.93 -20.58
CA GLY A 185 -4.51 0.82 -19.42
C GLY A 185 -3.78 -0.51 -19.32
N LEU A 186 -2.83 -0.51 -18.41
CA LEU A 186 -1.96 -1.63 -18.07
C LEU A 186 -2.33 -2.14 -16.68
N GLY A 187 -2.40 -3.45 -16.51
CA GLY A 187 -2.67 -4.13 -15.24
C GLY A 187 -1.66 -5.24 -15.00
N CYS A 188 -1.21 -5.39 -13.76
CA CYS A 188 -0.44 -6.55 -13.35
C CYS A 188 -0.77 -7.00 -11.92
N VAL A 189 -0.57 -8.29 -11.70
CA VAL A 189 -0.76 -8.97 -10.42
C VAL A 189 0.53 -9.70 -10.08
N LEU A 190 1.10 -9.37 -8.92
CA LEU A 190 2.24 -10.08 -8.36
C LEU A 190 1.70 -11.20 -7.46
N MET A 191 2.06 -12.44 -7.77
CA MET A 191 1.64 -13.63 -7.04
C MET A 191 2.84 -14.45 -6.58
N GLN A 192 2.68 -15.16 -5.46
CA GLN A 192 3.65 -16.12 -4.96
C GLN A 192 2.88 -17.23 -4.23
N HIS A 193 3.23 -18.49 -4.50
CA HIS A 193 2.53 -19.66 -3.94
C HIS A 193 1.00 -19.59 -4.12
N ASP A 194 0.53 -19.19 -5.30
CA ASP A 194 -0.89 -18.98 -5.65
C ASP A 194 -1.63 -17.95 -4.78
N ARG A 195 -0.91 -17.11 -4.04
CA ARG A 195 -1.47 -15.99 -3.27
C ARG A 195 -1.06 -14.66 -3.89
N VAL A 196 -1.98 -13.69 -3.83
CA VAL A 196 -1.73 -12.35 -4.37
C VAL A 196 -0.93 -11.53 -3.36
N ILE A 197 0.20 -10.98 -3.79
CA ILE A 197 1.02 -10.06 -2.98
C ILE A 197 0.59 -8.61 -3.23
N ALA A 198 0.40 -8.23 -4.49
CA ALA A 198 0.00 -6.88 -4.85
C ALA A 198 -0.65 -6.82 -6.24
N TYR A 199 -1.67 -5.98 -6.35
CA TYR A 199 -2.17 -5.49 -7.63
C TYR A 199 -1.47 -4.19 -8.00
N ALA A 200 -1.20 -4.02 -9.29
CA ALA A 200 -0.76 -2.75 -9.83
C ALA A 200 -1.45 -2.47 -11.15
N SER A 201 -1.75 -1.20 -11.38
CA SER A 201 -2.36 -0.76 -12.63
C SER A 201 -1.91 0.65 -12.96
N ARG A 202 -1.95 1.00 -14.24
CA ARG A 202 -1.63 2.34 -14.72
C ARG A 202 -2.40 2.66 -16.00
N GLN A 203 -2.83 3.90 -16.15
CA GLN A 203 -3.32 4.42 -17.43
C GLN A 203 -2.18 4.63 -18.42
N LEU A 204 -2.44 4.35 -19.70
CA LEU A 204 -1.51 4.68 -20.77
C LEU A 204 -1.27 6.19 -20.86
N LYS A 205 -0.01 6.59 -21.02
CA LYS A 205 0.35 7.98 -21.35
C LYS A 205 -0.14 8.30 -22.76
N LYS A 206 -0.31 9.59 -23.06
CA LYS A 206 -0.78 10.06 -24.37
C LYS A 206 0.02 9.50 -25.55
N HIS A 207 1.34 9.31 -25.42
CA HIS A 207 2.16 8.71 -26.47
C HIS A 207 2.03 7.18 -26.53
N GLU A 208 1.80 6.51 -25.39
CA GLU A 208 1.62 5.06 -25.33
C GLU A 208 0.27 4.62 -25.92
N GLN A 209 -0.74 5.50 -25.90
CA GLN A 209 -2.05 5.24 -26.52
C GLN A 209 -1.99 5.07 -28.04
N ASN A 210 -0.92 5.55 -28.68
CA ASN A 210 -0.73 5.43 -30.12
C ASN A 210 -0.01 4.12 -30.51
N TYR A 211 0.45 3.33 -29.54
CA TYR A 211 1.09 2.05 -29.82
C TYR A 211 0.05 0.95 -30.03
N PRO A 212 0.29 0.02 -30.98
CA PRO A 212 -0.53 -1.18 -31.10
C PRO A 212 -0.35 -2.05 -29.85
N VAL A 213 -1.39 -2.81 -29.49
CA VAL A 213 -1.45 -3.58 -28.23
C VAL A 213 -0.25 -4.54 -28.06
N HIS A 214 0.28 -5.08 -29.17
CA HIS A 214 1.45 -5.95 -29.13
C HIS A 214 2.73 -5.25 -28.62
N ASP A 215 2.88 -3.94 -28.90
CA ASP A 215 4.04 -3.14 -28.49
C ASP A 215 3.90 -2.63 -27.05
N LEU A 216 2.69 -2.65 -26.48
CA LEU A 216 2.44 -2.31 -25.09
C LEU A 216 2.93 -3.38 -24.10
N ASN A 217 3.23 -4.59 -24.60
CA ASN A 217 3.76 -5.69 -23.79
C ASN A 217 5.14 -5.37 -23.20
N LEU A 218 6.03 -4.74 -23.97
CA LEU A 218 7.38 -4.41 -23.55
C LEU A 218 7.43 -3.40 -22.38
N PRO A 219 6.80 -2.20 -22.47
CA PRO A 219 6.75 -1.26 -21.35
C PRO A 219 5.97 -1.81 -20.15
N GLN A 220 5.08 -2.78 -20.36
CA GLN A 220 4.38 -3.46 -19.28
C GLN A 220 5.25 -4.48 -18.54
N CYS A 221 6.07 -5.26 -19.25
CA CYS A 221 7.03 -6.18 -18.65
C CYS A 221 8.08 -5.45 -17.80
N VAL A 222 8.67 -4.37 -18.34
CA VAL A 222 9.66 -3.55 -17.63
C VAL A 222 9.07 -3.00 -16.33
N ARG A 223 7.84 -2.47 -16.40
CA ARG A 223 7.18 -1.90 -15.21
C ARG A 223 6.78 -2.96 -14.19
N SER A 224 6.40 -4.13 -14.65
CA SER A 224 6.11 -5.28 -13.78
C SER A 224 7.35 -5.69 -12.97
N GLN A 225 8.53 -5.64 -13.59
CA GLN A 225 9.81 -5.87 -12.90
C GLN A 225 10.15 -4.74 -11.92
N ASP A 226 9.91 -3.47 -12.28
CA ASP A 226 10.10 -2.33 -11.36
C ASP A 226 9.19 -2.43 -10.12
N LEU A 227 7.95 -2.89 -10.30
CA LEU A 227 7.00 -3.11 -9.21
C LEU A 227 7.46 -4.25 -8.30
N ALA A 228 7.89 -5.37 -8.86
CA ALA A 228 8.51 -6.44 -8.05
C ALA A 228 9.70 -5.91 -7.25
N THR A 229 10.53 -5.04 -7.84
CA THR A 229 11.66 -4.41 -7.15
C THR A 229 11.22 -3.46 -6.03
N LEU A 230 10.10 -2.75 -6.18
CA LEU A 230 9.57 -1.81 -5.17
C LEU A 230 8.82 -2.50 -4.02
N PHE A 231 8.32 -3.72 -4.23
CA PHE A 231 7.53 -4.47 -3.26
C PHE A 231 8.30 -5.60 -2.54
N VAL A 232 9.56 -5.85 -2.92
CA VAL A 232 10.48 -6.83 -2.29
C VAL A 232 11.39 -6.16 -1.22
N TRP A 233 10.98 -5.01 -0.68
CA TRP A 233 11.63 -4.38 0.49
C TRP A 233 10.76 -4.54 1.74
#